data_AF-A0A1J4SG02-F1
#
_entry.id   AF-A0A1J4SG02-F1
#
_cell.length_a   1.000
_cell.length_b   1.000
_cell.length_c   1.000
_cell.angle_alpha   90.00
_cell.angle_beta   90.00
_cell.angle_gamma   90.00
#
_symmetry.space_group_name_H-M   'P 1'
#
loop_
_entity.id
_entity.type
_entity.pdbx_description
1 polymer ?
#
loop_
_entity_poly.entity_id
_entity_poly.type
_entity_poly.pdbx_seq_one_letter_code
_entity_poly.pdbx_strand_id
1 'polypeptide(L)'
;MWLTTCAAIILPCALAGCNHSPSQDILGSFFPAWMLCATLAILLTIAVRQVAIRIGLDVLLPARLIFYLGVAICLTFLLWLIFYGN
;
A
#
# COMPACT_ATOMS: atom_id res chain seq x y z
N MET A 1 -1.88 23.68 -48.03
CA MET A 1 -1.38 22.29 -48.22
C MET A 1 -0.23 21.93 -47.28
N TRP A 2 0.77 22.80 -47.02
CA TRP A 2 1.91 22.48 -46.14
C TRP A 2 1.63 22.54 -44.62
N LEU A 3 0.67 23.35 -44.17
CA LEU A 3 0.33 23.50 -42.74
C LEU A 3 -0.51 22.32 -42.19
N THR A 4 -1.30 21.69 -43.05
CA THR A 4 -2.20 20.58 -42.69
C THR A 4 -1.47 19.26 -42.46
N THR A 5 -0.34 19.04 -43.12
CA THR A 5 0.50 17.83 -42.95
C THR A 5 1.31 17.86 -41.65
N CYS A 6 1.79 19.03 -41.22
CA CYS A 6 2.49 19.15 -39.93
C CYS A 6 1.57 18.79 -38.76
N ALA A 7 0.31 19.27 -38.79
CA ALA A 7 -0.68 18.94 -37.77
C ALA A 7 -1.03 17.44 -37.72
N ALA A 8 -1.07 16.79 -38.89
CA ALA A 8 -1.37 15.36 -39.00
C ALA A 8 -0.28 14.44 -38.40
N ILE A 9 0.96 14.91 -38.28
CA ILE A 9 2.07 14.14 -37.68
C ILE A 9 2.19 14.43 -36.17
N ILE A 10 1.95 15.67 -35.75
CA ILE A 10 2.09 16.09 -34.35
C ILE A 10 1.01 15.46 -33.45
N LEU A 11 -0.24 15.38 -33.93
CA LEU A 11 -1.38 14.87 -33.17
C LEU A 11 -1.24 13.38 -32.74
N PRO A 12 -0.90 12.41 -33.63
CA PRO A 12 -0.72 11.02 -33.22
C PRO A 12 0.52 10.81 -32.35
N CYS A 13 1.58 11.61 -32.53
CA CYS A 13 2.78 11.54 -31.69
C CYS A 13 2.48 12.01 -30.25
N ALA A 14 1.63 13.04 -30.09
CA ALA A 14 1.19 13.53 -28.79
C ALA A 14 0.23 12.56 -28.06
N LEU A 15 -0.51 11.73 -28.79
CA LEU A 15 -1.43 10.72 -28.22
C LEU A 15 -0.85 9.29 -28.19
N ALA A 16 0.39 9.07 -28.63
CA ALA A 16 1.01 7.75 -28.64
C ALA A 16 1.11 7.11 -27.24
N GLY A 17 1.12 7.92 -26.17
CA GLY A 17 1.09 7.48 -24.78
C GLY A 17 -0.29 7.08 -24.24
N CYS A 18 -1.38 7.34 -24.95
CA CYS A 18 -2.75 7.01 -24.51
C CYS A 18 -3.18 5.57 -24.86
N ASN A 19 -2.37 4.83 -25.62
CA ASN A 19 -2.73 3.48 -26.09
C ASN A 19 -2.54 2.39 -25.02
N HIS A 20 -1.81 2.70 -23.96
CA HIS A 20 -1.53 1.78 -22.88
C HIS A 20 -1.49 2.57 -21.58
N SER A 21 -2.55 2.48 -20.77
CA SER A 21 -2.37 2.80 -19.35
C SER A 21 -1.34 1.81 -18.84
N PRO A 22 -0.16 2.25 -18.35
CA PRO A 22 0.76 1.36 -17.68
C PRO A 22 0.06 0.92 -16.39
N SER A 23 -0.82 -0.06 -16.52
CA SER A 23 -1.34 -0.86 -15.43
C SER A 23 -0.21 -1.79 -15.02
N GLN A 24 0.85 -1.16 -14.53
CA GLN A 24 1.88 -1.83 -13.80
C GLN A 24 1.19 -2.31 -12.54
N ASP A 25 1.05 -3.63 -12.42
CA ASP A 25 0.81 -4.26 -11.14
C ASP A 25 1.97 -3.91 -10.23
N ILE A 26 1.84 -2.78 -9.55
CA ILE A 26 2.72 -2.42 -8.45
C ILE A 26 2.31 -3.38 -7.33
N LEU A 27 2.90 -4.58 -7.35
CA LEU A 27 2.83 -5.55 -6.26
C LEU A 27 1.40 -5.91 -5.82
N GLY A 28 0.49 -6.14 -6.77
CA GLY A 28 -0.91 -6.52 -6.52
C GLY A 28 -1.94 -5.41 -6.67
N SER A 29 -1.68 -4.36 -7.46
CA SER A 29 -2.59 -3.22 -7.68
C SER A 29 -4.01 -3.62 -8.15
N PHE A 30 -4.18 -4.69 -8.93
CA PHE A 30 -5.52 -5.15 -9.32
C PHE A 30 -6.34 -5.73 -8.15
N PHE A 31 -5.69 -6.21 -7.08
CA PHE A 31 -6.31 -6.64 -5.82
C PHE A 31 -5.27 -6.53 -4.68
N PRO A 32 -5.16 -5.38 -3.98
CA PRO A 32 -3.99 -5.02 -3.19
C PRO A 32 -3.82 -5.92 -1.96
N ALA A 33 -3.10 -7.03 -2.16
CA ALA A 33 -2.65 -7.97 -1.16
C ALA A 33 -2.07 -7.27 0.08
N TRP A 34 -1.28 -6.24 -0.16
CA TRP A 34 -0.68 -5.41 0.88
C TRP A 34 -1.73 -4.62 1.70
N MET A 35 -2.81 -4.14 1.10
CA MET A 35 -3.91 -3.48 1.83
C MET A 35 -4.70 -4.48 2.66
N LEU A 36 -4.88 -5.71 2.19
CA LEU A 36 -5.50 -6.79 2.97
C LEU A 36 -4.62 -7.13 4.18
N CYS A 37 -3.32 -7.35 3.97
CA CYS A 37 -2.36 -7.61 5.04
C CYS A 37 -2.30 -6.47 6.05
N ALA A 38 -2.26 -5.21 5.59
CA ALA A 38 -2.26 -4.02 6.46
C ALA A 38 -3.55 -3.92 7.28
N THR A 39 -4.70 -4.18 6.66
CA THR A 39 -6.01 -4.16 7.34
C THR A 39 -6.08 -5.22 8.44
N LEU A 40 -5.66 -6.45 8.13
CA LEU A 40 -5.59 -7.54 9.11
C LEU A 40 -4.59 -7.22 10.24
N ALA A 41 -3.43 -6.67 9.91
CA ALA A 41 -2.43 -6.23 10.87
C ALA A 41 -2.95 -5.13 11.81
N ILE A 42 -3.74 -4.18 11.31
CA ILE A 42 -4.40 -3.15 12.14
C ILE A 42 -5.36 -3.80 13.13
N LEU A 43 -6.20 -4.74 12.69
CA LEU A 43 -7.14 -5.46 13.58
C LEU A 43 -6.40 -6.23 14.68
N LEU A 44 -5.32 -6.93 14.32
CA LEU A 44 -4.43 -7.59 15.27
C LEU A 44 -3.77 -6.60 16.24
N THR A 45 -3.32 -5.44 15.75
CA THR A 45 -2.71 -4.39 16.58
C THR A 45 -3.71 -3.84 17.59
N ILE A 46 -4.97 -3.67 17.21
CA ILE A 46 -6.04 -3.27 18.13
C ILE A 46 -6.21 -4.33 19.23
N ALA A 47 -6.22 -5.62 18.87
CA ALA A 47 -6.31 -6.70 19.85
C ALA A 47 -5.10 -6.69 20.82
N VAL A 48 -3.88 -6.51 20.30
CA VAL A 48 -2.66 -6.36 21.11
C VAL A 48 -2.78 -5.17 22.06
N ARG A 49 -3.29 -4.04 21.59
CA ARG A 49 -3.53 -2.86 22.43
C ARG A 49 -4.53 -3.14 23.55
N GLN A 50 -5.63 -3.84 23.28
CA GLN A 50 -6.60 -4.19 24.32
C GLN A 50 -5.97 -5.10 25.40
N VAL A 51 -5.14 -6.06 24.99
CA VAL A 51 -4.40 -6.93 25.92
C VAL A 51 -3.38 -6.12 26.74
N ALA A 52 -2.63 -5.21 26.12
CA ALA A 52 -1.66 -4.35 26.80
C ALA A 52 -2.32 -3.45 27.86
N ILE A 53 -3.52 -2.92 27.57
CA ILE A 53 -4.30 -2.13 28.53
C ILE A 53 -4.70 -2.98 29.73
N ARG A 54 -5.14 -4.22 29.51
CA ARG A 54 -5.53 -5.14 30.59
C ARG A 54 -4.37 -5.51 31.51
N ILE A 55 -3.16 -5.55 30.97
CA ILE A 55 -1.92 -5.86 31.71
C ILE A 55 -1.37 -4.61 32.43
N GLY A 56 -1.90 -3.41 32.14
CA GLY A 56 -1.40 -2.15 32.68
C GLY A 56 -0.09 -1.68 32.03
N LEU A 57 0.32 -2.31 30.93
CA LEU A 57 1.58 -2.00 30.25
C LEU A 57 1.57 -0.58 29.64
N ASP A 58 0.39 -0.11 29.20
CA ASP A 58 0.22 1.23 28.63
C ASP A 58 0.68 2.38 29.53
N VAL A 59 0.76 2.18 30.86
CA VAL A 59 1.25 3.20 31.80
C VAL A 59 2.76 3.41 31.70
N LEU A 60 3.51 2.37 31.30
CA LEU A 60 4.96 2.41 31.19
C LEU A 60 5.45 2.93 29.83
N LEU A 61 4.58 3.04 28.82
CA LEU A 61 4.97 3.50 27.48
C LEU A 61 4.78 5.02 27.34
N PRO A 62 5.86 5.83 27.30
CA PRO A 62 5.75 7.26 27.04
C PRO A 62 5.32 7.56 25.60
N ALA A 63 5.69 6.72 24.63
CA ALA A 63 5.40 6.89 23.20
C ALA A 63 4.49 5.77 22.64
N ARG A 64 3.30 5.61 23.23
CA ARG A 64 2.31 4.57 22.84
C ARG A 64 2.02 4.53 21.33
N LEU A 65 1.88 5.71 20.70
CA LEU A 65 1.53 5.78 19.27
C LEU A 65 2.59 5.13 18.39
N ILE A 66 3.88 5.43 18.63
CA ILE A 66 5.00 4.91 17.84
C ILE A 66 5.13 3.40 18.04
N PHE A 67 4.95 2.92 19.27
CA PHE A 67 5.00 1.50 19.57
C PHE A 67 3.92 0.71 18.82
N TYR A 68 2.65 1.12 18.93
CA TYR A 68 1.56 0.43 18.23
C TYR A 68 1.66 0.58 16.70
N LEU A 69 2.18 1.70 16.20
CA LEU A 69 2.46 1.85 14.77
C LEU A 69 3.54 0.86 14.30
N GLY A 70 4.62 0.70 15.07
CA GLY A 70 5.66 -0.28 14.78
C GLY A 70 5.12 -1.72 14.79
N VAL A 71 4.26 -2.05 15.77
CA VAL A 71 3.57 -3.36 15.82
C VAL A 71 2.72 -3.58 14.58
N ALA A 72 1.93 -2.58 14.14
CA ALA A 72 1.12 -2.69 12.93
C ALA A 72 1.97 -2.92 11.67
N ILE A 73 3.10 -2.22 11.55
CA ILE A 73 4.02 -2.37 10.42
C ILE A 73 4.66 -3.76 10.44
N CYS A 74 5.19 -4.20 11.59
CA CYS A 74 5.76 -5.54 11.75
C CYS A 74 4.75 -6.63 11.38
N LEU A 75 3.52 -6.55 11.87
CA LEU A 75 2.47 -7.51 11.55
C LEU A 75 2.09 -7.48 10.07
N THR A 76 2.07 -6.31 9.44
CA THR A 76 1.80 -6.17 7.99
C THR A 76 2.84 -6.92 7.17
N PHE A 77 4.13 -6.72 7.47
CA PHE A 77 5.22 -7.42 6.78
C PHE A 77 5.25 -8.91 7.10
N LEU A 78 4.97 -9.30 8.34
CA LEU A 78 4.93 -10.69 8.77
C LEU A 78 3.81 -11.45 8.03
N LEU A 79 2.60 -10.88 7.96
CA LEU A 79 1.49 -11.44 7.19
C LEU A 79 1.83 -11.51 5.70
N TRP A 80 2.46 -10.46 5.14
CA TRP A 80 2.92 -10.48 3.76
C TRP A 80 3.87 -11.65 3.51
N LEU A 81 4.93 -11.80 4.32
CA LEU A 81 5.92 -12.86 4.15
C LEU A 81 5.31 -14.26 4.32
N ILE A 82 4.36 -14.44 5.24
CA ILE A 82 3.67 -15.73 5.41
C ILE A 82 2.84 -16.10 4.17
N PHE A 83 2.08 -15.15 3.62
CA PHE A 83 1.15 -15.43 2.52
C PHE A 83 1.79 -15.38 1.13
N TYR A 84 2.82 -14.56 0.94
CA TYR A 84 3.41 -14.26 -0.37
C TYR A 84 4.92 -14.48 -0.44
N GLY A 85 5.56 -14.97 0.64
CA GLY A 85 7.02 -15.17 0.70
C GLY A 85 7.51 -16.53 0.22
N ASN A 86 6.70 -17.28 -0.52
CA ASN A 86 7.02 -18.59 -1.12
C ASN A 86 7.10 -18.46 -2.64
#